data_AF-A0A843ADH0-F1
#
_entry.id   AF-A0A843ADH0-F1
#
_cell.length_a   1.000
_cell.length_b   1.000
_cell.length_c   1.000
_cell.angle_alpha   90.00
_cell.angle_beta   90.00
_cell.angle_gamma   90.00
#
_symmetry.space_group_name_H-M   'P 1'
#
loop_
_entity.id
_entity.type
_entity.pdbx_description
1 polymer ?
#
loop_
_entity_poly.entity_id
_entity_poly.type
_entity_poly.pdbx_seq_one_letter_code
_entity_poly.pdbx_strand_id
1 'polypeptide(L)' 'MKIDAEIKMEYKNSKDADISLKSLDVENKGYVESNKENNILTFKLESDSLSTFLATADDLIFSEILVEKIIESASSK' A
#
# COMPACT_ATOMS: atom_id res chain seq x y z
N MET A 1 -17.57 -11.36 11.54
CA MET A 1 -16.27 -11.22 12.24
C MET A 1 -15.91 -9.73 12.15
N LYS A 2 -14.97 -9.21 12.94
CA LYS A 2 -14.42 -7.87 12.71
C LYS A 2 -12.92 -8.01 12.63
N ILE A 3 -12.33 -7.54 11.53
CA ILE A 3 -10.90 -7.57 11.25
C ILE A 3 -10.48 -6.12 11.09
N ASP A 4 -9.58 -5.69 11.97
CA ASP A 4 -8.92 -4.40 11.88
C ASP A 4 -7.42 -4.69 11.73
N ALA A 5 -6.85 -4.33 10.59
CA ALA A 5 -5.47 -4.65 10.24
C ALA A 5 -4.70 -3.40 9.83
N GLU A 6 -3.40 -3.39 10.15
CA GLU A 6 -2.47 -2.34 9.74
C GLU A 6 -1.28 -2.98 9.03
N ILE A 7 -1.03 -2.54 7.79
CA ILE A 7 0.14 -2.92 7.01
C ILE A 7 1.05 -1.71 6.89
N LYS A 8 2.29 -1.85 7.35
CA LYS A 8 3.32 -0.80 7.28
C LYS A 8 4.41 -1.22 6.31
N MET A 9 4.71 -0.35 5.37
CA MET A 9 5.78 -0.53 4.39
C MET A 9 6.80 0.59 4.54
N GLU A 10 8.05 0.21 4.78
CA GLU A 10 9.16 1.15 4.90
C GLU A 10 9.95 1.19 3.59
N TYR A 11 10.04 2.36 2.99
CA TYR A 11 10.78 2.61 1.76
C TYR A 11 12.20 3.07 2.06
N LYS A 12 13.10 2.91 1.10
CA LYS A 12 14.49 3.38 1.19
C LYS A 12 14.59 4.88 1.43
N ASN A 13 13.65 5.66 0.90
CA ASN A 13 13.61 7.10 1.10
C ASN A 13 12.16 7.63 1.04
N SER A 14 11.98 8.86 1.51
CA SER A 14 10.66 9.51 1.59
C SER A 14 10.00 9.74 0.22
N LYS A 15 10.80 9.90 -0.84
CA LYS A 15 10.32 10.14 -2.20
C LYS A 15 9.70 8.88 -2.80
N ASP A 16 10.28 7.71 -2.54
CA ASP A 16 9.71 6.43 -2.99
C ASP A 16 8.36 6.16 -2.32
N ALA A 17 8.25 6.47 -1.02
CA ALA A 17 6.99 6.42 -0.30
C ALA A 17 5.93 7.39 -0.89
N ASP A 18 6.33 8.58 -1.34
CA ASP A 18 5.41 9.52 -2.03
C ASP A 18 4.93 8.98 -3.38
N ILE A 19 5.82 8.31 -4.12
CA ILE A 19 5.48 7.70 -5.41
C ILE A 19 4.46 6.59 -5.19
N SER A 20 4.66 5.73 -4.19
CA SER A 20 3.68 4.67 -3.88
C SER A 20 2.33 5.24 -3.47
N LEU A 21 2.30 6.14 -2.49
CA LEU A 21 1.06 6.76 -2.01
C LEU A 21 0.26 7.36 -3.18
N LYS A 22 0.91 8.11 -4.08
CA LYS A 22 0.23 8.70 -5.25
C LYS A 22 -0.24 7.68 -6.27
N SER A 23 0.45 6.55 -6.39
CA SER A 23 0.08 5.48 -7.31
C SER A 23 -1.14 4.72 -6.82
N LEU A 24 -1.29 4.59 -5.50
CA LEU A 24 -2.33 3.78 -4.85
C LEU A 24 -3.57 4.57 -4.39
N ASP A 25 -3.47 5.89 -4.19
CA ASP A 25 -4.58 6.75 -3.75
C ASP A 25 -5.72 6.83 -4.79
N VAL A 26 -5.42 6.55 -6.07
CA VAL A 26 -6.43 6.53 -7.15
C VAL A 26 -7.22 5.23 -7.16
N GLU A 27 -6.62 4.13 -6.70
CA GLU A 27 -7.15 2.77 -6.85
C GLU A 27 -7.96 2.31 -5.62
N ASN A 28 -7.62 2.80 -4.43
CA ASN A 28 -8.11 2.24 -3.15
C ASN A 28 -9.21 3.05 -2.43
N LYS A 29 -9.75 4.11 -3.06
CA LYS A 29 -10.76 4.97 -2.43
C LYS A 29 -12.01 4.19 -2.01
N GLY A 30 -12.16 4.01 -0.69
CA GLY A 30 -13.31 3.37 -0.05
C GLY A 30 -13.06 2.01 0.60
N TYR A 31 -11.87 1.41 0.40
CA TYR A 31 -11.54 0.08 0.97
C TYR A 31 -10.30 0.09 1.87
N VAL A 32 -9.35 1.00 1.65
CA VAL A 32 -8.12 1.10 2.42
C VAL A 32 -7.86 2.56 2.76
N GLU A 33 -7.63 2.87 4.04
CA GLU A 33 -7.10 4.17 4.44
C GLU A 33 -5.58 4.13 4.37
N SER A 34 -4.96 5.14 3.76
CA SER A 34 -3.50 5.24 3.67
C SER A 34 -3.00 6.55 4.26
N ASN A 35 -1.87 6.49 4.96
CA ASN A 35 -1.16 7.65 5.46
C ASN A 35 0.35 7.44 5.35
N LYS A 36 1.08 8.51 5.07
CA LYS A 36 2.53 8.50 4.98
C LYS A 36 3.15 9.33 6.11
N GLU A 37 4.17 8.78 6.75
CA GLU A 37 5.07 9.51 7.65
C GLU A 37 6.52 9.21 7.26
N ASN A 38 7.28 10.24 6.85
CA ASN A 38 8.66 10.10 6.37
C ASN A 38 8.82 9.10 5.21
N ASN A 39 9.44 7.94 5.43
CA ASN A 39 9.61 6.88 4.45
C ASN A 39 8.68 5.68 4.72
N ILE A 40 7.70 5.83 5.63
CA ILE A 40 6.80 4.78 6.04
C ILE A 40 5.40 5.09 5.49
N LEU A 41 4.84 4.13 4.76
CA LEU A 41 3.46 4.14 4.30
C LEU A 41 2.66 3.16 5.16
N THR A 42 1.58 3.64 5.76
CA THR A 42 0.70 2.86 6.63
C THR A 42 -0.66 2.71 5.95
N PHE A 43 -1.11 1.47 5.81
CA PHE A 43 -2.41 1.10 5.28
C PHE A 43 -3.27 0.51 6.40
N LYS A 44 -4.49 1.01 6.56
CA LYS A 44 -5.48 0.43 7.46
C LYS A 44 -6.57 -0.24 6.65
N LEU A 45 -6.86 -1.48 7.02
CA LEU A 45 -7.85 -2.32 6.37
C LEU A 45 -8.88 -2.75 7.43
N GLU A 46 -10.15 -2.54 7.13
CA GLU A 46 -11.27 -3.03 7.93
C GLU A 46 -12.09 -4.03 7.11
N SER A 47 -12.49 -5.14 7.70
CA SER A 47 -13.29 -6.17 7.01
C SER A 47 -14.13 -7.01 7.97
N ASP A 48 -15.30 -7.45 7.49
CA ASP A 48 -16.19 -8.34 8.25
C ASP A 48 -15.97 -9.84 7.98
N SER A 49 -15.09 -10.17 7.01
CA SER A 49 -14.77 -11.54 6.62
C SER A 49 -13.29 -11.76 6.28
N LEU A 50 -12.75 -12.94 6.61
CA LEU A 50 -11.38 -13.32 6.28
C LEU A 50 -11.13 -13.37 4.77
N SER A 51 -12.12 -13.80 3.98
CA SER A 51 -12.01 -13.86 2.52
C SER A 51 -11.87 -12.48 1.89
N THR A 52 -12.66 -11.50 2.36
CA THR A 52 -12.58 -10.11 1.87
C THR A 52 -11.26 -9.48 2.31
N PHE A 53 -10.85 -9.70 3.58
CA PHE A 53 -9.56 -9.20 4.06
C PHE A 53 -8.39 -9.76 3.23
N LEU A 54 -8.39 -11.08 2.97
CA LEU A 54 -7.37 -11.72 2.15
C LEU A 54 -7.30 -11.11 0.75
N ALA A 55 -8.45 -10.96 0.08
CA ALA A 55 -8.50 -10.38 -1.26
C ALA A 55 -7.94 -8.95 -1.29
N THR A 56 -8.36 -8.09 -0.34
CA THR A 56 -7.88 -6.70 -0.27
C THR A 56 -6.38 -6.62 0.08
N ALA A 57 -5.91 -7.48 0.99
CA ALA A 57 -4.49 -7.53 1.33
C ALA A 57 -3.64 -8.03 0.16
N ASP A 58 -4.10 -9.06 -0.57
CA ASP A 58 -3.42 -9.59 -1.76
C ASP A 58 -3.34 -8.53 -2.87
N ASP A 59 -4.43 -7.83 -3.15
CA ASP A 59 -4.47 -6.74 -4.14
C ASP A 59 -3.50 -5.61 -3.75
N LEU A 60 -3.49 -5.18 -2.48
CA LEU A 60 -2.59 -4.14 -1.98
C LEU A 60 -1.12 -4.56 -2.13
N ILE A 61 -0.76 -5.77 -1.71
CA ILE A 61 0.60 -6.29 -1.79
C ILE A 61 1.04 -6.40 -3.26
N PHE A 62 0.15 -6.84 -4.15
CA PHE A 62 0.47 -6.96 -5.57
C PHE A 62 0.74 -5.59 -6.22
N SER A 63 -0.11 -4.59 -5.94
CA SER A 63 0.10 -3.22 -6.45
C SER A 63 1.41 -2.63 -5.92
N GLU A 64 1.79 -2.90 -4.67
CA GLU A 64 3.06 -2.46 -4.08
C GLU A 64 4.28 -3.11 -4.73
N ILE A 65 4.21 -4.42 -5.04
CA ILE A 65 5.24 -5.10 -5.83
C ILE A 65 5.42 -4.44 -7.21
N LEU A 66 4.33 -3.99 -7.83
CA LEU A 66 4.40 -3.30 -9.12
C LEU A 66 5.06 -1.92 -8.99
N VAL A 67 4.68 -1.15 -7.97
CA VAL A 67 5.28 0.16 -7.67
C VAL A 67 6.78 0.04 -7.44
N GLU A 68 7.21 -0.93 -6.62
CA GLU A 68 8.63 -1.17 -6.35
C GLU A 68 9.42 -1.40 -7.64
N LYS A 69 8.93 -2.28 -8.53
CA LYS A 69 9.55 -2.55 -9.83
C LYS A 69 9.65 -1.31 -10.73
N ILE A 70 8.64 -0.45 -10.71
CA ILE A 70 8.64 0.80 -11.48
C ILE A 70 9.70 1.76 -10.94
N ILE A 71 9.79 1.91 -9.61
CA ILE A 71 10.79 2.76 -8.94
C ILE A 71 12.21 2.27 -9.25
N GLU A 72 12.47 0.97 -9.15
CA GLU A 72 13.76 0.37 -9.49
C GLU A 72 14.14 0.59 -10.95
N SER A 73 13.17 0.41 -11.86
CA SER A 73 13.38 0.60 -13.30
C SER A 73 13.63 2.06 -13.66
N ALA A 74 12.97 3.00 -12.97
CA ALA A 74 13.15 4.43 -13.17
C ALA A 74 14.48 4.94 -12.57
N SER A 75 14.98 4.31 -11.51
CA SER A 75 16.23 4.69 -10.83
C SER A 75 17.48 4.11 -11.48
N SER A 76 17.33 3.13 -12.37
CA SER A 76 18.43 2.48 -13.10
C SER A 76 18.77 3.17 -14.44
N LYS A 77 18.24 4.38 -14.67
CA LYS A 77 18.56 5.28 -15.80
C LYS A 77 19.22 6.55 -15.29
#